data_AF-A0A382V713-F1
#
_entry.id   AF-A0A382V713-F1
#
_cell.length_a   1.000
_cell.length_b   1.000
_cell.length_c   1.000
_cell.angle_alpha   90.00
_cell.angle_beta   90.00
_cell.angle_gamma   90.00
#
_symmetry.space_group_name_H-M   'P 1'
#
loop_
_entity.id
_entity.type
_entity.pdbx_description
1 polymer ?
#
loop_
_entity_poly.entity_id
_entity_poly.type
_entity_poly.pdbx_seq_one_letter_code
_entity_poly.pdbx_strand_id
1 'polypeptide(L)'
;YRADVVMVSADREGTELGRLASQYSSIASIAGINLPKGEDKTATNLATLTSRNFIEQHVVDRAIRPILFEDAWDKNNMVWIGGQEPTAWQTYELVKGNVVTVDTDRRTGLITFAVMWKEPKIAAEWANNMIKDLNNHIRRQAIEEVQKNIFFLEQQLDETSQVNTQKVIYNLIEEQTKNIMLANVREEYAFKIIDPAVVPEMRIKPRRGNILIIGFLIGLFSGCFLVVVKNYYHQNILSSK
;
A
#
# COMPACT_ATOMS: atom_id res chain seq x y z
N TYR A 1 -4.76 -11.85 13.30
CA TYR A 1 -5.33 -12.39 12.07
C TYR A 1 -4.73 -11.67 10.88
N ARG A 2 -4.81 -12.23 9.68
CA ARG A 2 -4.39 -11.58 8.43
C ARG A 2 -5.60 -11.57 7.51
N ALA A 3 -5.91 -10.42 6.95
CA ALA A 3 -6.88 -10.28 5.86
C ALA A 3 -6.16 -9.62 4.68
N ASP A 4 -6.49 -10.02 3.47
CA ASP A 4 -5.80 -9.57 2.27
C ASP A 4 -6.75 -9.24 1.13
N VAL A 5 -6.35 -8.23 0.35
CA VAL A 5 -7.01 -7.78 -0.88
C VAL A 5 -6.09 -8.15 -2.03
N VAL A 6 -6.63 -8.80 -3.05
CA VAL A 6 -5.94 -9.04 -4.31
C VAL A 6 -6.38 -7.99 -5.32
N MET A 7 -5.42 -7.32 -5.95
CA MET A 7 -5.68 -6.21 -6.85
C MET A 7 -4.73 -6.20 -8.05
N VAL A 8 -5.11 -5.44 -9.07
CA VAL A 8 -4.29 -5.16 -10.26
C VAL A 8 -4.26 -3.66 -10.52
N SER A 9 -3.19 -3.18 -11.15
CA SER A 9 -3.07 -1.78 -11.56
C SER A 9 -4.15 -1.40 -12.57
N ALA A 10 -4.87 -0.31 -12.32
CA ALA A 10 -5.92 0.19 -13.20
C ALA A 10 -5.36 0.63 -14.58
N ASP A 11 -4.10 1.06 -14.62
CA ASP A 11 -3.42 1.48 -15.86
C ASP A 11 -3.08 0.30 -16.80
N ARG A 12 -3.09 -0.94 -16.28
CA ARG A 12 -2.75 -2.14 -17.07
C ARG A 12 -3.84 -2.59 -18.03
N GLU A 13 -5.11 -2.26 -17.79
CA GLU A 13 -6.20 -2.57 -18.74
C GLU A 13 -5.98 -1.85 -20.09
N GLY A 14 -5.46 -0.62 -20.08
CA GLY A 14 -5.05 0.07 -21.32
C GLY A 14 -3.82 -0.54 -21.98
N THR A 15 -2.96 -1.20 -21.20
CA THR A 15 -1.70 -1.79 -21.67
C THR A 15 -1.89 -3.16 -22.33
N GLU A 16 -2.83 -4.00 -21.87
CA GLU A 16 -3.13 -5.30 -22.51
C GLU A 16 -3.83 -5.16 -23.87
N LEU A 17 -4.78 -4.21 -24.00
CA LEU A 17 -5.36 -3.85 -25.29
C LEU A 17 -4.29 -3.27 -26.24
N GLY A 18 -3.36 -2.47 -25.72
CA GLY A 18 -2.18 -2.01 -26.46
C GLY A 18 -1.21 -3.13 -26.85
N ARG A 19 -1.12 -4.22 -26.06
CA ARG A 19 -0.26 -5.38 -26.33
C ARG A 19 -0.87 -6.34 -27.36
N LEU A 20 -2.20 -6.49 -27.37
CA LEU A 20 -2.91 -7.18 -28.43
C LEU A 20 -2.81 -6.38 -29.74
N ALA A 21 -3.02 -5.06 -29.68
CA ALA A 21 -2.81 -4.18 -30.82
C ALA A 21 -1.35 -4.23 -31.33
N SER A 22 -0.34 -4.31 -30.45
CA SER A 22 1.07 -4.39 -30.86
C SER A 22 1.44 -5.72 -31.54
N GLN A 23 0.79 -6.83 -31.18
CA GLN A 23 0.93 -8.11 -31.88
C GLN A 23 0.30 -8.10 -33.28
N TYR A 24 -0.70 -7.24 -33.52
CA TYR A 24 -1.26 -6.97 -34.86
C TYR A 24 -0.63 -5.73 -35.55
N SER A 25 0.34 -5.05 -34.90
CA SER A 25 1.00 -3.79 -35.33
C SER A 25 2.31 -3.99 -36.11
N SER A 26 2.63 -5.20 -36.55
CA SER A 26 3.73 -5.40 -37.52
C SER A 26 3.46 -4.71 -38.87
N ILE A 27 2.23 -4.22 -39.08
CA ILE A 27 1.78 -3.52 -40.29
C ILE A 27 1.61 -2.00 -40.02
N ALA A 28 1.45 -1.56 -38.77
CA ALA A 28 1.23 -0.14 -38.42
C ALA A 28 2.53 0.63 -38.15
N SER A 29 3.65 -0.05 -37.87
CA SER A 29 4.98 0.55 -37.78
C SER A 29 5.48 1.15 -39.11
N ILE A 30 4.91 0.72 -40.25
CA ILE A 30 5.19 1.27 -41.58
C ILE A 30 4.57 2.68 -41.76
N ALA A 31 3.57 3.06 -40.96
CA ALA A 31 2.89 4.35 -41.04
C ALA A 31 3.53 5.46 -40.17
N GLY A 32 4.63 5.17 -39.44
CA GLY A 32 5.38 6.18 -38.68
C GLY A 32 4.69 6.73 -37.43
N ILE A 33 3.55 6.15 -37.00
CA ILE A 33 2.81 6.60 -35.82
C ILE A 33 3.26 5.81 -34.60
N ASN A 34 4.20 6.37 -33.83
CA ASN A 34 4.52 5.88 -32.49
C ASN A 34 3.39 6.25 -31.53
N LEU A 35 2.57 5.26 -31.12
CA LEU A 35 1.66 5.45 -30.00
C LEU A 35 2.48 5.59 -28.70
N PRO A 36 2.25 6.65 -27.89
CA PRO A 36 2.94 6.80 -26.62
C PRO A 36 2.53 5.66 -25.68
N LYS A 37 3.54 4.94 -25.18
CA LYS A 37 3.38 3.90 -24.16
C LYS A 37 2.94 4.59 -22.86
N GLY A 38 1.74 4.28 -22.38
CA GLY A 38 1.27 4.76 -21.07
C GLY A 38 2.25 4.38 -19.97
N GLU A 39 2.57 5.31 -19.09
CA GLU A 39 3.47 5.10 -17.96
C GLU A 39 2.85 4.11 -16.96
N ASP A 40 3.59 3.07 -16.56
CA ASP A 40 3.14 2.14 -15.51
C ASP A 40 3.29 2.80 -14.13
N LYS A 41 2.20 3.31 -13.57
CA LYS A 41 2.19 3.98 -12.26
C LYS A 41 2.11 3.02 -11.06
N THR A 42 2.19 1.71 -11.29
CA THR A 42 2.07 0.70 -10.22
C THR A 42 3.05 0.95 -9.08
N ALA A 43 4.33 1.17 -9.39
CA ALA A 43 5.36 1.39 -8.39
C ALA A 43 5.10 2.65 -7.56
N THR A 44 4.68 3.74 -8.22
CA THR A 44 4.32 5.01 -7.58
C THR A 44 3.11 4.84 -6.67
N ASN A 45 2.05 4.18 -7.15
CA ASN A 45 0.84 3.95 -6.36
C ASN A 45 1.11 3.07 -5.12
N LEU A 46 1.98 2.06 -5.24
CA LEU A 46 2.42 1.24 -4.11
C LEU A 46 3.30 2.02 -3.12
N ALA A 47 4.17 2.90 -3.61
CA ALA A 47 4.96 3.78 -2.77
C ALA A 47 4.05 4.75 -2.00
N THR A 48 3.00 5.28 -2.63
CA THR A 48 1.98 6.12 -1.97
C THR A 48 1.26 5.34 -0.88
N LEU A 49 0.76 4.13 -1.17
CA LEU A 49 0.07 3.25 -0.20
C LEU A 49 0.89 2.99 1.07
N THR A 50 2.21 2.91 0.93
CA THR A 50 3.13 2.63 2.05
C THR A 50 3.85 3.88 2.56
N SER A 51 3.49 5.07 2.07
CA SER A 51 4.11 6.33 2.47
C SER A 51 3.63 6.79 3.85
N ARG A 52 4.48 7.50 4.60
CA ARG A 52 4.10 8.09 5.89
C ARG A 52 2.89 9.01 5.76
N ASN A 53 2.87 9.85 4.73
CA ASN A 53 1.81 10.84 4.55
C ASN A 53 0.45 10.18 4.36
N PHE A 54 0.37 9.17 3.50
CA PHE A 54 -0.86 8.44 3.25
C PHE A 54 -1.31 7.65 4.48
N ILE A 55 -0.39 6.90 5.12
CA ILE A 55 -0.70 6.12 6.33
C ILE A 55 -1.22 7.03 7.44
N GLU A 56 -0.55 8.16 7.67
CA GLU A 56 -0.95 9.13 8.68
C GLU A 56 -2.34 9.69 8.38
N GLN A 57 -2.58 10.15 7.15
CA GLN A 57 -3.88 10.64 6.72
C GLN A 57 -4.98 9.58 6.94
N HIS A 58 -4.75 8.34 6.49
CA HIS A 58 -5.70 7.24 6.65
C HIS A 58 -6.02 6.96 8.13
N VAL A 59 -4.99 6.98 8.99
CA VAL A 59 -5.15 6.71 10.42
C VAL A 59 -5.93 7.81 11.13
N VAL A 60 -5.68 9.07 10.77
CA VAL A 60 -6.37 10.24 11.34
C VAL A 60 -7.81 10.30 10.85
N ASP A 61 -8.03 10.24 9.53
CA ASP A 61 -9.36 10.38 8.90
C ASP A 61 -10.36 9.33 9.41
N ARG A 62 -9.87 8.16 9.84
CA ARG A 62 -10.68 7.05 10.34
C ARG A 62 -10.64 6.83 11.85
N ALA A 63 -10.00 7.72 12.60
CA ALA A 63 -9.83 7.59 14.04
C ALA A 63 -9.25 6.21 14.46
N ILE A 64 -8.30 5.70 13.68
CA ILE A 64 -7.67 4.38 13.90
C ILE A 64 -6.58 4.45 14.98
N ARG A 65 -6.01 5.63 15.23
CA ARG A 65 -4.86 5.80 16.13
C ARG A 65 -5.08 5.23 17.55
N PRO A 66 -6.24 5.46 18.21
CA PRO A 66 -6.52 4.85 19.51
C PRO A 66 -6.53 3.31 19.49
N ILE A 67 -6.91 2.71 18.37
CA ILE A 67 -6.92 1.25 18.19
C ILE A 67 -5.49 0.75 18.00
N LEU A 68 -4.68 1.46 17.21
CA LEU A 68 -3.27 1.12 16.98
C LEU A 68 -2.45 1.17 18.26
N PHE A 69 -2.70 2.16 19.12
CA PHE A 69 -1.98 2.42 20.36
C PHE A 69 -2.87 2.16 21.58
N GLU A 70 -3.53 1.00 21.59
CA GLU A 70 -4.45 0.58 22.64
C GLU A 70 -3.85 0.72 24.06
N ASP A 71 -2.57 0.42 24.23
CA ASP A 71 -1.87 0.48 25.52
C ASP A 71 -1.63 1.92 26.02
N ALA A 72 -1.72 2.91 25.13
CA ALA A 72 -1.55 4.33 25.44
C ALA A 72 -2.87 5.12 25.45
N TRP A 73 -4.00 4.45 25.23
CA TRP A 73 -5.32 5.09 25.13
C TRP A 73 -6.25 4.67 26.26
N ASP A 74 -6.76 5.64 27.01
CA ASP A 74 -7.82 5.40 27.99
C ASP A 74 -9.19 5.37 27.29
N LYS A 75 -9.71 4.15 27.11
CA LYS A 75 -11.02 3.92 26.46
C LYS A 75 -12.20 4.52 27.22
N ASN A 76 -12.10 4.69 28.55
CA ASN A 76 -13.21 5.18 29.36
C ASN A 76 -13.31 6.71 29.30
N ASN A 77 -12.16 7.37 29.40
CA ASN A 77 -12.08 8.82 29.42
C ASN A 77 -11.87 9.42 28.02
N MET A 78 -11.59 8.59 27.01
CA MET A 78 -11.27 8.99 25.64
C MET A 78 -10.10 9.98 25.58
N VAL A 79 -9.04 9.70 26.34
CA VAL A 79 -7.82 10.52 26.41
C VAL A 79 -6.57 9.67 26.29
N TRP A 80 -5.49 10.29 25.81
CA TRP A 80 -4.17 9.70 25.79
C TRP A 80 -3.60 9.62 27.21
N ILE A 81 -3.10 8.45 27.59
CA ILE A 81 -2.41 8.24 28.86
C ILE A 81 -1.12 9.08 28.83
N GLY A 82 -0.98 10.00 29.79
CA GLY A 82 0.13 10.96 29.81
C GLY A 82 -0.08 12.20 28.91
N GLY A 83 -1.25 12.35 28.28
CA GLY A 83 -1.63 13.53 27.51
C GLY A 83 -0.89 13.71 26.19
N GLN A 84 -0.12 12.72 25.75
CA GLN A 84 0.65 12.78 24.51
C GLN A 84 0.10 11.78 23.48
N GLU A 85 -0.38 12.32 22.37
CA GLU A 85 -0.80 11.53 21.23
C GLU A 85 0.42 10.97 20.47
N PRO A 86 0.38 9.70 20.02
CA PRO A 86 1.41 9.13 19.18
C PRO A 86 1.63 9.95 17.89
N THR A 87 2.90 10.23 17.61
CA THR A 87 3.33 11.01 16.45
C THR A 87 3.10 10.25 15.13
N ALA A 88 3.07 10.99 14.01
CA ALA A 88 3.04 10.40 12.67
C ALA A 88 4.21 9.42 12.42
N TRP A 89 5.37 9.68 13.02
CA TRP A 89 6.52 8.77 12.94
C TRP A 89 6.24 7.43 13.64
N GLN A 90 5.74 7.47 14.89
CA GLN A 90 5.40 6.26 15.64
C GLN A 90 4.31 5.45 14.94
N THR A 91 3.28 6.13 14.42
CA THR A 91 2.22 5.51 13.61
C THR A 91 2.80 4.77 12.42
N TYR A 92 3.66 5.44 11.65
CA TYR A 92 4.27 4.85 10.46
C TYR A 92 5.14 3.63 10.77
N GLU A 93 6.00 3.71 11.80
CA GLU A 93 6.87 2.60 12.19
C GLU A 93 6.06 1.35 12.59
N LEU A 94 5.00 1.55 13.38
CA LEU A 94 4.12 0.45 13.78
C LEU A 94 3.40 -0.15 12.57
N VAL A 95 2.82 0.70 11.73
CA VAL A 95 2.00 0.25 10.58
C VAL A 95 2.86 -0.48 9.56
N LYS A 96 3.95 0.14 9.09
CA LYS A 96 4.81 -0.42 8.04
C LYS A 96 5.56 -1.67 8.48
N GLY A 97 5.99 -1.74 9.75
CA GLY A 97 6.74 -2.87 10.26
C GLY A 97 5.87 -4.09 10.59
N ASN A 98 4.67 -3.84 11.14
CA ASN A 98 3.93 -4.90 11.86
C ASN A 98 2.51 -5.11 11.37
N VAL A 99 1.87 -4.10 10.78
CA VAL A 99 0.43 -4.13 10.45
C VAL A 99 0.20 -4.44 8.99
N VAL A 100 0.94 -3.82 8.07
CA VAL A 100 0.68 -3.95 6.63
C VAL A 100 1.82 -4.62 5.89
N THR A 101 1.49 -5.38 4.84
CA THR A 101 2.45 -5.94 3.90
C THR A 101 1.91 -5.88 2.49
N VAL A 102 2.77 -5.58 1.53
CA VAL A 102 2.46 -5.60 0.10
C VAL A 102 3.35 -6.65 -0.54
N ASP A 103 2.77 -7.55 -1.31
CA ASP A 103 3.47 -8.49 -2.17
C ASP A 103 3.03 -8.33 -3.62
N THR A 104 3.94 -8.48 -4.57
CA THR A 104 3.64 -8.35 -6.00
C THR A 104 4.20 -9.55 -6.75
N ASP A 105 3.32 -10.32 -7.34
CA ASP A 105 3.70 -11.37 -8.28
C ASP A 105 4.07 -10.73 -9.62
N ARG A 106 5.37 -10.66 -9.90
CA ARG A 106 5.89 -10.05 -11.15
C ARG A 106 5.49 -10.80 -12.41
N ARG A 107 5.10 -12.07 -12.32
CA ARG A 107 4.71 -12.90 -13.46
C ARG A 107 3.27 -12.64 -13.86
N THR A 108 2.38 -12.55 -12.89
CA THR A 108 0.93 -12.31 -13.12
C THR A 108 0.57 -10.83 -13.07
N GLY A 109 1.41 -10.00 -12.45
CA GLY A 109 1.11 -8.60 -12.20
C GLY A 109 0.10 -8.37 -11.07
N LEU A 110 -0.31 -9.43 -10.37
CA LEU A 110 -1.21 -9.37 -9.22
C LEU A 110 -0.48 -8.82 -8.01
N ILE A 111 -1.20 -8.02 -7.23
CA ILE A 111 -0.71 -7.38 -6.02
C ILE A 111 -1.59 -7.89 -4.87
N THR A 112 -0.93 -8.40 -3.82
CA THR A 112 -1.61 -8.79 -2.58
C THR A 112 -1.27 -7.78 -1.50
N PHE A 113 -2.26 -7.01 -1.07
CA PHE A 113 -2.16 -6.14 0.09
C PHE A 113 -2.76 -6.82 1.30
N ALA A 114 -1.99 -6.98 2.37
CA ALA A 114 -2.46 -7.66 3.57
C ALA A 114 -2.33 -6.80 4.82
N VAL A 115 -3.34 -6.88 5.67
CA VAL A 115 -3.38 -6.26 6.99
C VAL A 115 -3.39 -7.34 8.06
N MET A 116 -2.54 -7.17 9.06
CA MET A 116 -2.39 -8.04 10.22
C MET A 116 -2.85 -7.28 11.47
N TRP A 117 -3.92 -7.77 12.11
CA TRP A 117 -4.45 -7.14 13.31
C TRP A 117 -5.00 -8.14 14.35
N LYS A 118 -5.16 -7.71 15.61
CA LYS A 118 -5.63 -8.55 16.73
C LYS A 118 -7.05 -9.05 16.51
N GLU A 119 -7.96 -8.18 16.08
CA GLU A 119 -9.35 -8.52 15.75
C GLU A 119 -9.51 -8.85 14.25
N PRO A 120 -10.21 -9.94 13.89
CA PRO A 120 -10.34 -10.37 12.49
C PRO A 120 -11.20 -9.40 11.66
N LYS A 121 -12.29 -8.87 12.24
CA LYS A 121 -13.17 -7.91 11.56
C LYS A 121 -12.43 -6.63 11.20
N ILE A 122 -11.64 -6.10 12.14
CA ILE A 122 -10.83 -4.90 11.96
C ILE A 122 -9.77 -5.12 10.89
N ALA A 123 -9.11 -6.28 10.85
CA ALA A 123 -8.13 -6.59 9.81
C ALA A 123 -8.73 -6.50 8.39
N ALA A 124 -9.91 -7.12 8.17
CA ALA A 124 -10.58 -7.09 6.87
C ALA A 124 -11.09 -5.69 6.52
N GLU A 125 -11.65 -4.98 7.50
CA GLU A 125 -12.12 -3.62 7.34
C GLU A 125 -10.98 -2.68 6.93
N TRP A 126 -9.86 -2.68 7.66
CA TRP A 126 -8.69 -1.87 7.34
C TRP A 126 -8.12 -2.20 5.98
N ALA A 127 -8.03 -3.48 5.62
CA ALA A 127 -7.52 -3.90 4.31
C ALA A 127 -8.32 -3.29 3.16
N ASN A 128 -9.65 -3.42 3.20
CA ASN A 128 -10.52 -2.84 2.17
C ASN A 128 -10.50 -1.30 2.20
N ASN A 129 -10.55 -0.71 3.39
CA ASN A 129 -10.61 0.75 3.56
C ASN A 129 -9.33 1.45 3.13
N MET A 130 -8.15 0.88 3.38
CA MET A 130 -6.88 1.45 2.92
C MET A 130 -6.81 1.50 1.40
N ILE A 131 -7.26 0.47 0.69
CA ILE A 131 -7.29 0.48 -0.78
C ILE A 131 -8.31 1.50 -1.30
N LYS A 132 -9.50 1.57 -0.68
CA LYS A 132 -10.51 2.59 -1.01
C LYS A 132 -9.96 4.01 -0.84
N ASP A 133 -9.28 4.27 0.28
CA ASP A 133 -8.72 5.59 0.57
C ASP A 133 -7.55 5.93 -0.34
N LEU A 134 -6.74 4.95 -0.73
CA LEU A 134 -5.68 5.14 -1.71
C LEU A 134 -6.26 5.57 -3.06
N ASN A 135 -7.28 4.84 -3.55
CA ASN A 135 -7.96 5.19 -4.78
C ASN A 135 -8.53 6.61 -4.72
N ASN A 136 -9.16 6.98 -3.61
CA ASN A 136 -9.66 8.35 -3.39
C ASN A 136 -8.55 9.40 -3.35
N HIS A 137 -7.45 9.09 -2.65
CA HIS A 137 -6.31 9.99 -2.50
C HIS A 137 -5.66 10.29 -3.86
N ILE A 138 -5.33 9.26 -4.63
CA ILE A 138 -4.69 9.40 -5.94
C ILE A 138 -5.64 10.08 -6.94
N ARG A 139 -6.92 9.72 -6.93
CA ARG A 139 -7.93 10.38 -7.78
C ARG A 139 -8.03 11.87 -7.50
N ARG A 140 -8.08 12.26 -6.21
CA ARG A 140 -8.16 13.66 -5.80
C ARG A 140 -6.91 14.44 -6.22
N GLN A 141 -5.72 13.87 -6.01
CA GLN A 141 -4.47 14.47 -6.48
C GLN A 141 -4.45 14.70 -8.00
N ALA A 142 -4.92 13.71 -8.78
CA ALA A 142 -5.00 13.85 -10.23
C ALA A 142 -5.99 14.94 -10.66
N ILE A 143 -7.15 15.05 -9.99
CA ILE A 143 -8.13 16.11 -10.27
C ILE A 143 -7.55 17.49 -9.93
N GLU A 144 -6.89 17.63 -8.78
CA GLU A 144 -6.25 18.88 -8.36
C GLU A 144 -5.15 19.32 -9.33
N GLU A 145 -4.37 18.38 -9.87
CA GLU A 145 -3.36 18.65 -10.90
C GLU A 145 -3.99 19.19 -12.18
N VAL A 146 -5.05 18.53 -12.67
CA VAL A 146 -5.73 18.97 -13.90
C VAL A 146 -6.44 20.32 -13.70
N GLN A 147 -7.00 20.59 -12.52
CA GLN A 147 -7.59 21.89 -12.20
C GLN A 147 -6.56 23.02 -12.26
N LYS A 148 -5.33 22.79 -11.77
CA LYS A 148 -4.24 23.77 -11.89
C LYS A 148 -3.87 24.02 -13.35
N ASN A 149 -3.88 22.98 -14.18
CA ASN A 149 -3.62 23.11 -15.61
C ASN A 149 -4.72 23.92 -16.31
N ILE A 150 -6.00 23.68 -16.00
CA ILE A 150 -7.12 24.46 -16.52
C ILE A 150 -6.97 25.93 -16.11
N PHE A 151 -6.71 26.20 -14.84
CA PHE A 151 -6.50 27.56 -14.35
C PHE A 151 -5.39 28.29 -15.12
N PHE A 152 -4.26 27.62 -15.39
CA PHE A 152 -3.19 28.20 -16.20
C PHE A 152 -3.62 28.46 -17.65
N LEU A 153 -4.38 27.55 -18.26
CA LEU A 153 -4.91 27.74 -19.62
C LEU A 153 -5.91 28.90 -19.71
N GLU A 154 -6.76 29.07 -18.70
CA GLU A 154 -7.67 30.20 -18.58
C GLU A 154 -6.91 31.54 -18.48
N GLN A 155 -5.83 31.60 -17.68
CA GLN A 155 -4.97 32.79 -17.63
C GLN A 155 -4.35 33.12 -19.01
N GLN A 156 -3.87 32.12 -19.74
CA GLN A 156 -3.30 32.33 -21.08
C GLN A 156 -4.34 32.75 -22.11
N LEU A 157 -5.60 32.34 -21.94
CA LEU A 157 -6.71 32.74 -22.79
C LEU A 157 -7.01 34.25 -22.67
N ASP A 158 -6.94 34.79 -21.45
CA ASP A 158 -7.17 36.21 -21.16
C ASP A 158 -6.02 37.11 -21.67
N GLU A 159 -4.81 36.57 -21.72
CA GLU A 159 -3.61 37.29 -22.19
C GLU A 159 -3.49 37.35 -23.72
N THR A 160 -4.16 36.46 -24.46
CA THR A 160 -4.03 36.37 -25.92
C THR A 160 -5.25 36.93 -26.66
N SER A 161 -5.01 37.85 -27.61
CA SER A 161 -6.06 38.39 -28.48
C SER A 161 -6.18 37.66 -29.82
N GLN A 162 -5.33 36.65 -30.08
CA GLN A 162 -5.33 35.94 -31.36
C GLN A 162 -6.39 34.84 -31.38
N VAL A 163 -7.42 34.99 -32.22
CA VAL A 163 -8.56 34.05 -32.34
C VAL A 163 -8.12 32.59 -32.54
N ASN A 164 -7.09 32.35 -33.35
CA ASN A 164 -6.58 30.99 -33.58
C ASN A 164 -6.00 30.36 -32.30
N THR A 165 -5.27 31.14 -31.50
CA THR A 165 -4.67 30.67 -30.24
C THR A 165 -5.74 30.43 -29.20
N GLN A 166 -6.72 31.32 -29.09
CA GLN A 166 -7.88 31.13 -28.21
C GLN A 166 -8.60 29.82 -28.54
N LYS A 167 -8.81 29.51 -29.82
CA LYS A 167 -9.43 28.25 -30.27
C LYS A 167 -8.64 27.02 -29.81
N VAL A 168 -7.30 27.06 -29.90
CA VAL A 168 -6.46 25.96 -29.42
C VAL A 168 -6.58 25.80 -27.90
N ILE A 169 -6.54 26.91 -27.15
CA ILE A 169 -6.66 26.88 -25.69
C ILE A 169 -8.04 26.32 -25.26
N TYR A 170 -9.13 26.73 -25.91
CA TYR A 170 -10.46 26.15 -25.64
C TYR A 170 -10.49 24.64 -25.85
N ASN A 171 -9.90 24.14 -26.94
CA ASN A 171 -9.83 22.69 -27.18
C ASN A 171 -9.02 21.97 -26.08
N LEU A 172 -7.93 22.57 -25.60
CA LEU A 172 -7.14 22.01 -24.49
C LEU A 172 -7.96 21.99 -23.18
N ILE A 173 -8.68 23.06 -22.86
CA ILE A 173 -9.56 23.12 -21.69
C ILE A 173 -10.67 22.06 -21.79
N GLU A 174 -11.26 21.87 -22.96
CA GLU A 174 -12.26 20.82 -23.21
C GLU A 174 -11.67 19.42 -22.95
N GLU A 175 -10.47 19.16 -23.44
CA GLU A 175 -9.76 17.89 -23.21
C GLU A 175 -9.48 17.65 -21.72
N GLN A 176 -8.96 18.66 -21.01
CA GLN A 176 -8.72 18.57 -19.56
C GLN A 176 -10.03 18.36 -18.77
N THR A 177 -11.10 19.04 -19.16
CA THR A 177 -12.43 18.91 -18.53
C THR A 177 -12.98 17.49 -18.69
N LYS A 178 -12.81 16.90 -19.87
CA LYS A 178 -13.17 15.49 -20.12
C LYS A 178 -12.37 14.54 -19.22
N ASN A 179 -11.07 14.79 -19.04
CA ASN A 179 -10.22 13.97 -18.16
C ASN A 179 -10.68 14.05 -16.69
N ILE A 180 -11.00 15.24 -16.18
CA ILE A 180 -11.59 15.41 -14.83
C ILE A 180 -12.91 14.63 -14.71
N MET A 181 -13.80 14.77 -15.68
CA MET A 181 -15.10 14.08 -15.66
C MET A 181 -14.92 12.56 -15.56
N LEU A 182 -14.02 11.99 -16.36
CA LEU A 182 -13.69 10.57 -16.34
C LEU A 182 -13.05 10.14 -15.02
N ALA A 183 -12.18 10.97 -14.42
CA ALA A 183 -11.56 10.67 -13.14
C ALA A 183 -12.59 10.66 -12.00
N ASN A 184 -13.54 11.60 -11.98
CA ASN A 184 -14.56 11.72 -10.93
C ASN A 184 -15.42 10.46 -10.79
N VAL A 185 -15.75 9.80 -11.90
CA VAL A 185 -16.62 8.61 -11.90
C VAL A 185 -15.87 7.30 -11.64
N ARG A 186 -14.55 7.27 -11.75
CA ARG A 186 -13.73 6.07 -11.53
C ARG A 186 -13.45 5.86 -10.05
N GLU A 187 -14.14 4.91 -9.42
CA GLU A 187 -13.87 4.54 -8.02
C GLU A 187 -12.54 3.80 -7.86
N GLU A 188 -12.19 2.94 -8.81
CA GLU A 188 -10.96 2.14 -8.80
C GLU A 188 -9.85 2.81 -9.62
N TYR A 189 -9.47 4.02 -9.21
CA TYR A 189 -8.58 4.88 -10.00
C TYR A 189 -7.13 4.40 -10.07
N ALA A 190 -6.58 3.90 -8.96
CA ALA A 190 -5.18 3.44 -8.87
C ALA A 190 -5.07 1.91 -8.97
N PHE A 191 -5.93 1.20 -8.24
CA PHE A 191 -6.00 -0.25 -8.24
C PHE A 191 -7.45 -0.73 -8.36
N LYS A 192 -7.63 -1.73 -9.22
CA LYS A 192 -8.85 -2.51 -9.36
C LYS A 192 -8.80 -3.70 -8.42
N ILE A 193 -9.84 -3.86 -7.61
CA ILE A 193 -9.95 -4.95 -6.65
C ILE A 193 -10.44 -6.19 -7.40
N ILE A 194 -9.62 -7.25 -7.38
CA ILE A 194 -9.97 -8.56 -7.94
C ILE A 194 -10.65 -9.41 -6.88
N ASP A 195 -10.11 -9.41 -5.67
CA ASP A 195 -10.66 -10.13 -4.52
C ASP A 195 -10.61 -9.23 -3.28
N PRO A 196 -11.76 -8.81 -2.73
CA PRO A 196 -11.81 -7.97 -1.52
C PRO A 196 -11.47 -8.78 -0.27
N ALA A 197 -10.99 -8.09 0.77
CA ALA A 197 -10.64 -8.74 2.02
C ALA A 197 -11.89 -9.24 2.77
N VAL A 198 -11.91 -10.53 3.09
CA VAL A 198 -12.93 -11.17 3.92
C VAL A 198 -12.45 -11.36 5.35
N VAL A 199 -13.38 -11.50 6.30
CA VAL A 199 -13.06 -11.71 7.72
C VAL A 199 -12.35 -13.06 7.88
N PRO A 200 -11.09 -13.08 8.34
CA PRO A 200 -10.31 -14.31 8.43
C PRO A 200 -10.72 -15.18 9.63
N GLU A 201 -10.84 -16.48 9.40
CA GLU A 201 -11.20 -17.46 10.44
C GLU A 201 -10.01 -17.87 11.32
N MET A 202 -8.80 -17.89 10.76
CA MET A 202 -7.60 -18.39 11.43
C MET A 202 -6.55 -17.30 11.72
N ARG A 203 -5.88 -17.41 12.87
CA ARG A 203 -4.73 -16.54 13.22
C ARG A 203 -3.45 -17.05 12.57
N ILE A 204 -2.75 -16.17 11.84
CA ILE A 204 -1.48 -16.51 11.17
C ILE A 204 -0.24 -16.33 12.07
N LYS A 205 -0.29 -15.42 13.06
CA LYS A 205 0.81 -15.16 13.99
C LYS A 205 0.33 -15.11 15.45
N PRO A 206 1.17 -15.50 16.43
CA PRO A 206 2.44 -16.22 16.26
C PRO A 206 2.23 -17.71 15.97
N ARG A 207 3.11 -18.33 15.16
CA ARG A 207 3.12 -19.77 14.92
C ARG A 207 3.68 -20.51 16.14
N ARG A 208 2.82 -20.80 17.12
CA ARG A 208 3.20 -21.43 18.41
C ARG A 208 3.99 -22.74 18.24
N GLY A 209 3.72 -23.51 17.18
CA GLY A 209 4.48 -24.73 16.86
C GLY A 209 5.97 -24.49 16.59
N ASN A 210 6.31 -23.46 15.82
CA ASN A 210 7.71 -23.14 15.55
C ASN A 210 8.44 -22.68 16.82
N ILE A 211 7.75 -21.94 17.69
CA ILE A 211 8.30 -21.50 18.98
C ILE A 211 8.60 -22.71 19.86
N LEU A 212 7.69 -23.69 19.92
CA LEU A 212 7.89 -24.93 20.66
C LEU A 212 9.07 -25.75 20.11
N ILE A 213 9.16 -25.91 18.78
CA ILE A 213 10.26 -26.65 18.14
C ILE A 213 11.60 -25.99 18.40
N ILE A 214 11.69 -24.67 18.21
CA ILE A 214 12.93 -23.91 18.45
C ILE A 214 13.30 -23.93 19.93
N GLY A 215 12.33 -23.74 20.83
CA GLY A 215 12.55 -23.80 22.28
C GLY A 215 13.04 -25.18 22.73
N PHE A 216 12.46 -26.26 22.19
CA PHE A 216 12.91 -27.63 22.45
C PHE A 216 14.35 -27.86 21.97
N LEU A 217 14.68 -27.44 20.74
CA LEU A 217 16.03 -27.58 20.20
C LEU A 217 17.07 -26.81 21.02
N ILE A 218 16.78 -25.55 21.37
CA ILE A 218 17.67 -24.73 22.21
C ILE A 218 17.84 -25.36 23.61
N GLY A 219 16.76 -25.84 24.21
CA GLY A 219 16.80 -26.52 25.51
C GLY A 219 17.64 -27.80 25.48
N LEU A 220 17.49 -28.62 24.43
CA LEU A 220 18.27 -29.85 24.25
C LEU A 220 19.76 -29.55 24.06
N PHE A 221 20.11 -28.59 23.20
CA PHE A 221 21.50 -28.16 23.01
C PHE A 221 22.12 -27.62 24.30
N SER A 222 21.39 -26.78 25.04
CA SER A 222 21.85 -26.19 26.30
C SER A 222 22.05 -27.25 27.39
N GLY A 223 21.16 -28.25 27.45
CA GLY A 223 21.28 -29.39 28.35
C GLY A 223 22.53 -30.24 28.04
N CYS A 224 22.75 -30.60 26.78
CA CYS A 224 23.94 -31.34 26.36
C CYS A 224 25.23 -30.56 26.67
N PHE A 225 25.24 -29.25 26.42
CA PHE A 225 26.39 -28.39 26.69
C PHE A 225 26.76 -28.37 28.18
N LEU A 226 25.77 -28.19 29.07
CA LEU A 226 26.01 -28.21 30.52
C LEU A 226 26.56 -29.55 31.02
N VAL A 227 26.11 -30.67 30.46
CA VAL A 227 26.62 -32.00 30.79
C VAL A 227 28.09 -32.15 30.38
N VAL A 228 28.46 -31.70 29.18
CA VAL A 228 29.85 -31.75 28.70
C VAL A 228 30.78 -30.88 29.55
N VAL A 229 30.37 -29.65 29.87
CA VAL A 229 31.14 -28.75 30.73
C VAL A 229 31.34 -29.37 32.12
N LYS A 230 30.27 -29.89 32.72
CA LYS A 230 30.34 -30.55 34.03
C LYS A 230 31.30 -31.75 33.99
N ASN A 231 31.24 -32.55 32.92
CA ASN A 231 32.14 -33.69 32.75
C ASN A 231 33.61 -33.27 32.61
N TYR A 232 33.88 -32.23 31.83
CA TYR A 232 35.23 -31.67 31.65
C TYR A 232 35.83 -31.17 32.97
N TYR A 233 35.05 -30.42 33.77
CA TYR A 233 35.51 -29.98 35.10
C TYR A 233 35.75 -31.17 36.05
N HIS A 234 34.89 -32.19 36.01
CA HIS A 234 35.06 -33.38 36.85
C HIS A 234 36.35 -34.16 36.51
N GLN A 235 36.66 -34.35 35.22
CA GLN A 235 37.89 -35.01 34.79
C GLN A 235 39.16 -34.23 35.17
N ASN A 236 39.16 -32.90 35.04
CA ASN A 236 40.31 -32.08 35.43
C ASN A 236 40.59 -32.11 36.94
N ILE A 237 39.57 -32.24 37.79
CA ILE A 237 39.75 -32.36 39.25
C ILE A 237 40.38 -33.70 39.64
N LEU A 238 40.04 -34.78 38.93
CA LEU A 238 40.59 -36.12 39.19
C LEU A 238 42.02 -36.30 38.65
N SER A 239 42.42 -35.56 37.60
CA SER A 239 43.79 -35.56 37.07
C SER A 239 44.77 -34.70 37.88
N SER A 240 44.28 -33.89 38.84
CA SER A 240 45.09 -33.00 39.69
C SER A 240 45.33 -33.56 41.10
N LYS A 241 44.89 -34.79 41.39
CA LYS A 241 45.21 -35.55 42.62
C LYS A 241 46.13 -36.71 42.28
#